data_AF-T1BEY5-F1
#
_entry.id   AF-T1BEY5-F1
#
_cell.length_a   1.000
_cell.length_b   1.000
_cell.length_c   1.000
_cell.angle_alpha   90.00
_cell.angle_beta   90.00
_cell.angle_gamma   90.00
#
_symmetry.space_group_name_H-M   'P 1'
#
loop_
_entity.id
_entity.type
_entity.pdbx_description
1 polymer ?
#
loop_
_entity_poly.entity_id
_entity_poly.type
_entity_poly.pdbx_seq_one_letter_code
_entity_poly.pdbx_strand_id
1 'polypeptide(L)'
;KQVRDGVEVKLSQDAQELWVLARSTGRQEKEVAIRRRKLRRFFKGLLALRRSLPNRDQLLQRIGVLRHEAGRAAGLVAIEIPKAREPVTMETFRYRLRTEKFKEAERLDGHYLLRTSLKAENPEVLWQRYTQLTNI
;
A
#
# COMPACT_ATOMS: atom_id res chain seq x y z
N LYS A 1 13.47 10.61 22.65
CA LYS A 1 13.88 9.53 23.58
C LYS A 1 13.50 8.21 22.91
N GLN A 2 14.48 7.35 22.61
CA GLN A 2 14.27 6.11 21.85
C GLN A 2 13.71 5.05 22.82
N VAL A 3 12.44 4.70 22.64
CA VAL A 3 11.79 3.62 23.37
C VAL A 3 11.85 2.41 22.44
N ARG A 4 12.18 1.22 22.97
CA ARG A 4 12.55 0.00 22.22
C ARG A 4 11.78 -0.18 20.89
N ASP A 5 12.52 -0.60 19.87
CA ASP A 5 12.12 -0.76 18.46
C ASP A 5 11.34 0.42 17.86
N GLY A 6 12.09 1.49 17.56
CA GLY A 6 11.76 2.42 16.47
C GLY A 6 10.63 3.42 16.70
N VAL A 7 10.09 3.57 17.91
CA VAL A 7 9.08 4.59 18.16
C VAL A 7 9.74 5.96 18.38
N GLU A 8 9.64 6.85 17.40
CA GLU A 8 10.10 8.24 17.48
C GLU A 8 8.92 9.18 17.72
N VAL A 9 8.75 9.66 18.94
CA VAL A 9 7.66 10.59 19.26
C VAL A 9 8.07 12.02 18.93
N LYS A 10 7.36 12.66 18.00
CA LYS A 10 7.44 14.11 17.77
C LYS A 10 6.23 14.78 18.40
N LEU A 11 6.46 15.43 19.53
CA LEU A 11 5.47 16.25 20.22
C LEU A 11 5.35 17.59 19.49
N SER A 12 4.18 17.92 18.95
CA SER A 12 3.83 19.30 18.58
C SER A 12 2.67 19.68 19.48
N GLN A 13 2.90 20.62 20.40
CA GLN A 13 1.82 21.16 21.23
C GLN A 13 1.04 22.17 20.39
N ASP A 14 -0.07 21.72 19.83
CA ASP A 14 -1.29 22.53 19.85
C ASP A 14 -2.21 21.88 20.88
N ALA A 15 -2.90 22.67 21.71
CA ALA A 15 -3.33 22.32 23.08
C ALA A 15 -4.25 21.07 23.27
N GLN A 16 -4.55 20.28 22.23
CA GLN A 16 -5.48 19.15 22.27
C GLN A 16 -5.06 17.86 21.52
N GLU A 17 -3.94 17.82 20.78
CA GLU A 17 -3.59 16.63 19.97
C GLU A 17 -2.16 16.14 20.15
N LEU A 18 -2.00 14.83 20.41
CA LEU A 18 -0.72 14.14 20.47
C LEU A 18 -0.52 13.29 19.20
N TRP A 19 0.61 13.51 18.52
CA TRP A 19 1.03 12.73 17.36
C TRP A 19 2.19 11.80 17.73
N VAL A 20 2.05 10.51 17.44
CA VAL A 20 3.08 9.49 17.66
C VAL A 20 3.54 8.97 16.30
N LEU A 21 4.81 9.17 15.96
CA LEU A 21 5.42 8.48 14.83
C LEU A 21 6.01 7.16 15.34
N ALA A 22 5.44 6.05 14.90
CA ALA A 22 5.92 4.72 15.25
C ALA A 22 6.59 4.08 14.04
N ARG A 23 7.79 3.54 14.21
CA ARG A 23 8.48 2.70 13.23
C ARG A 23 8.63 1.29 13.78
N SER A 24 8.08 0.30 13.10
CA SER A 24 8.20 -1.11 13.51
C SER A 24 8.73 -1.98 12.38
N THR A 25 9.83 -2.69 12.64
CA THR A 25 10.47 -3.63 11.71
C THR A 25 9.57 -4.82 11.40
N GLY A 26 8.99 -5.47 12.41
CA GLY A 26 8.05 -6.58 12.19
C GLY A 26 6.81 -6.16 11.39
N ARG A 27 6.32 -4.94 11.60
CA ARG A 27 5.21 -4.40 10.81
C ARG A 27 5.64 -4.07 9.37
N GLN A 28 6.83 -3.50 9.19
CA GLN A 28 7.43 -3.27 7.88
C GLN A 28 7.48 -4.55 7.05
N GLU A 29 8.00 -5.65 7.63
CA GLU A 29 8.07 -6.95 6.96
C GLU A 29 6.69 -7.48 6.57
N LYS A 30 5.70 -7.36 7.46
CA LYS A 30 4.31 -7.77 7.18
C LYS A 30 3.72 -6.98 6.00
N GLU A 31 3.91 -5.66 5.98
CA GLU A 31 3.42 -4.81 4.89
C GLU A 31 4.11 -5.11 3.55
N VAL A 32 5.43 -5.26 3.56
CA VAL A 32 6.22 -5.69 2.40
C VAL A 32 5.69 -7.03 1.87
N ALA A 33 5.47 -8.01 2.74
CA ALA A 33 4.96 -9.33 2.35
C ALA A 33 3.54 -9.24 1.74
N ILE A 34 2.64 -8.46 2.35
CA ILE A 34 1.29 -8.23 1.85
C ILE A 34 1.33 -7.57 0.48
N ARG A 35 2.09 -6.48 0.32
CA ARG A 35 2.20 -5.75 -0.94
C ARG A 35 2.77 -6.64 -2.04
N ARG A 36 3.86 -7.37 -1.76
CA ARG A 36 4.47 -8.31 -2.72
C ARG A 36 3.48 -9.40 -3.14
N ARG A 37 2.74 -9.99 -2.20
CA ARG A 37 1.70 -11.00 -2.51
C ARG A 37 0.61 -10.44 -3.42
N LYS A 38 0.09 -9.24 -3.11
CA LYS A 38 -0.93 -8.56 -3.93
C LYS A 38 -0.42 -8.23 -5.33
N LEU A 39 0.79 -7.66 -5.45
CA LEU A 39 1.40 -7.33 -6.73
C LEU A 39 1.66 -8.57 -7.59
N ARG A 40 2.16 -9.68 -7.02
CA ARG A 40 2.36 -10.94 -7.75
C ARG A 40 1.05 -11.45 -8.37
N ARG A 41 -0.04 -11.49 -7.59
CA ARG A 41 -1.35 -11.90 -8.10
C ARG A 41 -1.84 -10.94 -9.19
N PHE A 42 -1.65 -9.64 -8.99
CA PHE A 42 -2.06 -8.63 -9.96
C PHE A 42 -1.33 -8.76 -11.29
N PHE A 43 0.01 -8.86 -11.28
CA PHE A 43 0.81 -9.06 -12.48
C PHE A 43 0.49 -10.38 -13.19
N LYS A 44 0.22 -11.46 -12.44
CA LYS A 44 -0.23 -12.73 -13.03
C LYS A 44 -1.56 -12.55 -13.79
N GLY A 45 -2.50 -11.82 -13.22
CA GLY A 45 -3.77 -11.48 -13.87
C GLY A 45 -3.58 -10.62 -15.13
N LEU A 46 -2.77 -9.56 -15.04
CA LEU A 46 -2.46 -8.68 -16.18
C LEU A 46 -1.75 -9.43 -17.31
N LEU A 47 -0.83 -10.35 -16.97
CA LEU A 47 -0.16 -11.21 -17.94
C LEU A 47 -1.15 -12.17 -18.63
N ALA A 48 -2.10 -12.74 -17.88
CA ALA A 48 -3.13 -13.60 -18.46
C ALA A 48 -4.05 -12.81 -19.42
N LEU A 49 -4.42 -11.58 -19.07
CA LEU A 49 -5.16 -10.68 -19.97
C LEU A 49 -4.33 -10.33 -21.21
N ARG A 50 -3.03 -10.06 -21.02
CA ARG A 50 -2.13 -9.73 -22.12
C ARG A 50 -1.96 -10.91 -23.07
N ARG A 51 -1.87 -12.14 -22.57
CA ARG A 51 -1.79 -13.36 -23.41
C ARG A 51 -3.09 -13.68 -24.16
N SER A 52 -4.25 -13.39 -23.56
CA SER A 52 -5.55 -13.71 -24.16
C SER A 52 -6.13 -12.61 -25.04
N LEU A 53 -5.65 -11.36 -24.90
CA LEU A 53 -6.10 -10.18 -25.64
C LEU A 53 -7.64 -10.14 -25.82
N PRO A 54 -8.42 -10.16 -24.72
CA PRO A 54 -9.87 -10.15 -24.81
C PRO A 54 -10.35 -8.84 -25.44
N ASN A 55 -11.63 -8.80 -25.85
CA ASN A 55 -12.23 -7.55 -26.31
C ASN A 55 -12.17 -6.46 -25.22
N ARG A 56 -12.33 -5.20 -25.63
CA ARG A 56 -12.09 -4.04 -24.77
C ARG A 56 -13.00 -4.02 -23.52
N ASP A 57 -14.26 -4.42 -23.65
CA ASP A 57 -15.21 -4.38 -22.54
C ASP A 57 -14.88 -5.45 -21.49
N GLN A 58 -14.56 -6.66 -21.94
CA GLN A 58 -14.07 -7.74 -21.08
C GLN A 58 -12.73 -7.37 -20.43
N LEU A 59 -11.83 -6.72 -21.17
CA LEU A 59 -10.56 -6.22 -20.64
C LEU A 59 -10.81 -5.25 -19.48
N LEU A 60 -11.68 -4.26 -19.69
CA LEU A 60 -12.02 -3.26 -18.67
C LEU A 60 -12.64 -3.90 -17.43
N GLN A 61 -13.62 -4.79 -17.61
CA GLN A 61 -14.27 -5.50 -16.51
C GLN A 61 -13.25 -6.31 -15.68
N ARG A 62 -12.40 -7.09 -16.35
CA ARG A 62 -11.40 -7.93 -15.66
C ARG A 62 -10.30 -7.11 -15.00
N ILE A 63 -9.87 -6.00 -15.61
CA ILE A 63 -8.97 -5.03 -14.96
C ILE A 63 -9.62 -4.46 -13.69
N GLY A 64 -10.92 -4.16 -13.72
CA GLY A 64 -11.68 -3.70 -12.55
C GLY A 64 -11.59 -4.68 -11.38
N VAL A 65 -11.87 -5.96 -11.64
CA VAL A 65 -11.74 -7.04 -10.63
C VAL A 65 -10.31 -7.13 -10.10
N LEU A 66 -9.32 -7.15 -11.00
CA LEU A 66 -7.92 -7.24 -10.60
C LEU A 66 -7.45 -6.04 -9.76
N ARG A 67 -7.92 -4.82 -10.07
CA ARG A 67 -7.66 -3.62 -9.27
C ARG A 67 -8.28 -3.72 -7.89
N HIS A 68 -9.53 -4.18 -7.80
CA HIS A 68 -10.21 -4.39 -6.53
C HIS A 68 -9.45 -5.41 -5.65
N GLU A 69 -9.07 -6.56 -6.20
CA GLU A 69 -8.31 -7.58 -5.48
C GLU A 69 -6.94 -7.07 -5.00
N ALA A 70 -6.26 -6.26 -5.82
CA ALA A 70 -4.97 -5.67 -5.49
C ALA A 70 -5.06 -4.53 -4.45
N GLY A 71 -6.24 -3.91 -4.30
CA GLY A 71 -6.47 -2.79 -3.39
C GLY A 71 -5.50 -1.64 -3.66
N ARG A 72 -4.93 -1.07 -2.60
CA ARG A 72 -3.96 0.05 -2.71
C ARG A 72 -2.73 -0.28 -3.58
N ALA A 73 -2.33 -1.56 -3.65
CA ALA A 73 -1.19 -1.97 -4.47
C ALA A 73 -1.45 -1.75 -5.97
N ALA A 74 -2.71 -1.68 -6.42
CA ALA A 74 -3.04 -1.36 -7.81
C ALA A 74 -2.49 0.01 -8.25
N GLY A 75 -2.43 0.98 -7.34
CA GLY A 75 -1.89 2.32 -7.59
C GLY A 75 -0.39 2.34 -7.92
N LEU A 76 0.32 1.25 -7.63
CA LEU A 76 1.74 1.09 -7.94
C LEU A 76 1.99 0.61 -9.37
N VAL A 77 0.94 0.23 -10.10
CA VAL A 77 1.05 -0.21 -11.50
C VAL A 77 0.40 0.84 -12.39
N ALA A 78 1.13 1.27 -13.41
CA ALA A 78 0.56 2.04 -14.51
C ALA A 78 0.01 1.05 -15.53
N ILE A 79 -1.24 1.24 -15.96
CA ILE A 79 -1.89 0.40 -16.97
C ILE A 79 -2.38 1.34 -18.06
N GLU A 80 -1.92 1.08 -19.27
CA GLU A 80 -2.36 1.73 -20.49
C GLU A 80 -3.38 0.80 -21.14
N ILE A 81 -4.55 1.35 -21.40
CA ILE A 81 -5.70 0.63 -21.95
C ILE A 81 -5.97 1.23 -23.34
N PRO A 82 -6.36 0.40 -24.33
CA PRO A 82 -6.68 0.90 -25.66
C PRO A 82 -7.77 1.96 -25.63
N LYS A 83 -7.64 2.95 -26.51
CA LYS A 83 -8.63 4.01 -26.72
C LYS A 83 -9.96 3.40 -27.18
N ALA A 84 -11.01 4.22 -27.13
CA ALA A 84 -12.29 3.82 -27.70
C ALA A 84 -12.09 3.45 -29.19
N ARG A 85 -12.61 2.29 -29.60
CA ARG A 85 -12.48 1.72 -30.96
C ARG A 85 -11.07 1.27 -31.37
N GLU A 86 -10.09 1.30 -30.48
CA GLU A 86 -8.77 0.73 -30.71
C GLU A 86 -8.77 -0.77 -30.33
N PRO A 87 -8.21 -1.67 -31.16
CA PRO A 87 -8.12 -3.08 -30.84
C PRO A 87 -7.20 -3.33 -29.63
N VAL A 88 -7.49 -4.39 -28.87
CA VAL A 88 -6.65 -4.83 -27.77
C VAL A 88 -5.48 -5.65 -28.32
N THR A 89 -4.28 -5.09 -28.28
CA THR A 89 -3.05 -5.74 -28.74
C THR A 89 -1.93 -5.60 -27.69
N MET A 90 -0.77 -6.18 -27.95
CA MET A 90 0.41 -6.08 -27.09
C MET A 90 0.95 -4.64 -27.00
N GLU A 91 0.73 -3.87 -28.06
CA GLU A 91 1.13 -2.47 -28.19
C GLU A 91 0.14 -1.58 -27.46
N THR A 92 -1.16 -1.83 -27.56
CA THR A 92 -2.21 -0.92 -27.06
C THR A 92 -2.61 -1.20 -25.61
N PHE A 93 -2.41 -2.44 -25.12
CA PHE A 93 -2.58 -2.80 -23.71
C PHE A 93 -1.23 -3.06 -23.04
N ARG A 94 -0.69 -2.05 -22.33
CA ARG A 94 0.61 -2.12 -21.64
C ARG A 94 0.45 -1.93 -20.14
N TYR A 95 1.39 -2.46 -19.38
CA TYR A 95 1.47 -2.19 -17.95
C TYR A 95 2.92 -2.18 -17.47
N ARG A 96 3.19 -1.37 -16.45
CA ARG A 96 4.51 -1.27 -15.83
C ARG A 96 4.41 -0.92 -14.36
N LEU A 97 5.39 -1.36 -13.58
CA LEU A 97 5.54 -0.90 -12.20
C LEU A 97 5.92 0.59 -12.21
N ARG A 98 5.29 1.37 -11.35
CA ARG A 98 5.70 2.74 -11.04
C ARG A 98 6.78 2.66 -9.98
N THR A 99 8.03 2.45 -10.42
CA THR A 99 9.18 2.21 -9.54
C THR A 99 9.31 3.26 -8.44
N GLU A 100 9.10 4.55 -8.76
CA GLU A 100 9.19 5.62 -7.77
C GLU A 100 8.12 5.52 -6.69
N LYS A 101 6.86 5.25 -7.06
CA LYS A 101 5.78 5.01 -6.08
C LYS A 101 6.00 3.74 -5.26
N PHE A 102 6.59 2.72 -5.88
CA PHE A 102 6.92 1.47 -5.20
C PHE A 102 8.01 1.70 -4.14
N LYS A 103 9.08 2.41 -4.48
CA LYS A 103 10.14 2.82 -3.56
C LYS A 103 9.60 3.71 -2.44
N GLU A 104 8.69 4.64 -2.76
CA GLU A 104 8.02 5.47 -1.77
C GLU A 104 7.21 4.64 -0.78
N ALA A 105 6.41 3.68 -1.27
CA ALA A 105 5.69 2.76 -0.39
C ALA A 105 6.65 1.92 0.47
N GLU A 106 7.77 1.43 -0.07
CA GLU A 106 8.80 0.73 0.70
C GLU A 106 9.45 1.59 1.79
N ARG A 107 9.64 2.89 1.54
CA ARG A 107 10.15 3.84 2.55
C ARG A 107 9.14 4.09 3.67
N LEU A 108 7.85 4.12 3.34
CA LEU A 108 6.76 4.38 4.29
C LEU A 108 6.33 3.13 5.07
N ASP A 109 6.67 1.93 4.60
CA ASP A 109 6.33 0.71 5.32
C ASP A 109 6.83 0.73 6.76
N GLY A 110 6.01 0.21 7.65
CA GLY A 110 6.30 0.18 9.07
C GLY A 110 6.27 1.56 9.75
N HIS A 111 6.05 2.66 9.02
CA HIS A 111 5.89 4.00 9.58
C HIS A 111 4.41 4.33 9.72
N TYR A 112 4.01 4.71 10.93
CA TYR A 112 2.64 5.14 11.22
C TYR A 112 2.66 6.43 11.98
N LEU A 113 1.78 7.33 11.57
CA LEU A 113 1.45 8.53 12.31
C LEU A 113 0.13 8.26 13.05
N LEU A 114 0.19 8.19 14.36
CA LEU A 114 -0.96 7.93 15.22
C LEU A 114 -1.37 9.22 15.90
N ARG A 115 -2.63 9.63 15.67
CA ARG A 115 -3.28 10.70 16.42
C ARG A 115 -3.90 10.09 17.67
N THR A 116 -3.58 10.63 18.84
CA THR A 116 -4.15 10.17 20.11
C THR A 116 -4.58 11.34 20.99
N SER A 117 -5.71 11.17 21.68
CA SER A 117 -6.18 12.07 22.74
C SER A 117 -5.64 11.68 24.12
N LEU A 118 -4.89 10.57 24.21
CA LEU A 118 -4.27 10.14 25.45
C LEU A 118 -3.20 11.15 25.86
N LYS A 119 -3.31 11.65 27.09
CA LYS A 119 -2.29 12.53 27.69
C LYS A 119 -1.00 11.73 27.91
N ALA A 120 0.14 12.40 27.77
CA ALA A 120 1.46 11.78 27.73
C ALA A 120 1.79 11.01 29.02
N GLU A 121 1.53 9.70 29.05
CA GLU A 121 1.95 8.81 30.15
C GLU A 121 3.29 8.14 29.84
N ASN A 122 3.45 7.52 28.66
CA ASN A 122 4.72 6.96 28.15
C ASN A 122 4.54 6.51 26.68
N PRO A 123 5.42 6.88 25.72
CA PRO A 123 5.39 6.37 24.34
C PRO A 123 5.29 4.84 24.22
N GLU A 124 5.91 4.10 25.15
CA GLU A 124 5.89 2.63 25.17
C GLU A 124 4.47 2.08 25.37
N VAL A 125 3.72 2.69 26.28
CA VAL A 125 2.35 2.32 26.61
C VAL A 125 1.42 2.63 25.44
N LEU A 126 1.65 3.74 24.74
CA LEU A 126 0.89 4.08 23.52
C LEU A 126 1.13 3.06 22.40
N TRP A 127 2.37 2.63 22.21
CA TRP A 127 2.73 1.62 21.21
C TRP A 127 2.16 0.24 21.54
N GLN A 128 2.24 -0.20 22.79
CA GLN A 128 1.64 -1.48 23.23
C GLN A 128 0.13 -1.49 23.02
N ARG A 129 -0.57 -0.42 23.41
CA ARG A 129 -2.03 -0.28 23.20
C ARG A 129 -2.38 -0.29 21.70
N TYR A 130 -1.61 0.41 20.87
CA TYR A 130 -1.84 0.42 19.42
C TYR A 130 -1.62 -0.95 18.76
N THR A 131 -0.57 -1.67 19.17
CA THR A 131 -0.27 -3.01 18.65
C THR A 131 -1.39 -3.99 19.01
N GLN A 132 -1.93 -3.91 20.23
CA GLN A 132 -3.07 -4.73 20.65
C GLN A 132 -4.33 -4.45 19.81
N LEU A 133 -4.62 -3.18 19.47
CA LEU A 133 -5.77 -2.82 18.64
C LEU A 133 -5.66 -3.27 17.18
N THR A 134 -4.46 -3.58 16.70
CA THR A 134 -4.21 -3.99 15.31
C THR A 134 -3.87 -5.47 15.14
N ASN A 135 -3.79 -6.22 16.25
CA ASN A 135 -3.74 -7.68 16.26
C ASN A 135 -5.17 -8.23 16.19
N ILE A 136 -5.67 -8.42 14.97
CA ILE A 136 -6.81 -9.27 14.63
C ILE A 136 -6.25 -10.48 13.86
#